data_AF-A0A4S2PZ76-F1
#
_entry.id   AF-A0A4S2PZ76-F1
#
_cell.length_a   1.000
_cell.length_b   1.000
_cell.length_c   1.000
_cell.angle_alpha   90.00
_cell.angle_beta   90.00
_cell.angle_gamma   90.00
#
_symmetry.space_group_name_H-M   'P 1'
#
loop_
_entity.id
_entity.type
_entity.pdbx_description
1 polymer ?
#
loop_
_entity_poly.entity_id
_entity_poly.type
_entity_poly.pdbx_seq_one_letter_code
_entity_poly.pdbx_strand_id
1 'polypeptide(L)'
;MLIKKFNTLFHRTSRVQERELELWSSLFALTKQQQTFVKALQPVLAELNNPLLQQSNQIIALDSILRKAEGVLLSKLDTIQHSQIKHQIEENLK
;
A
#
# COMPACT_ATOMS: atom_id res chain seq x y z
N MET A 1 0.73 1.88 15.19
CA MET A 1 0.25 3.28 15.09
C MET A 1 -0.31 3.61 13.70
N LEU A 2 0.33 3.20 12.60
CA LEU A 2 -0.14 3.44 11.23
C LEU A 2 -1.50 2.78 10.90
N ILE A 3 -1.75 1.54 11.30
CA ILE A 3 -3.07 0.87 11.10
C ILE A 3 -4.19 1.60 11.86
N LYS A 4 -3.92 2.12 13.06
CA LYS A 4 -4.89 2.93 13.80
C LYS A 4 -5.16 4.27 13.10
N LYS A 5 -4.13 4.92 12.54
CA LYS A 5 -4.27 6.13 11.69
C LYS A 5 -5.05 5.84 10.41
N PHE A 6 -4.81 4.69 9.78
CA PHE A 6 -5.56 4.20 8.63
C PHE A 6 -7.06 4.09 8.95
N ASN A 7 -7.40 3.48 10.09
CA ASN A 7 -8.79 3.38 10.53
C ASN A 7 -9.42 4.73 10.91
N THR A 8 -8.66 5.67 11.48
CA THR A 8 -9.19 6.98 11.92
C THR A 8 -9.38 7.97 10.77
N LEU A 9 -8.56 7.91 9.72
CA LEU A 9 -8.74 8.76 8.52
C LEU A 9 -10.03 8.40 7.77
N PHE A 10 -10.43 7.13 7.81
CA PHE A 10 -11.57 6.59 7.09
C PHE A 10 -12.98 7.01 7.57
N HIS A 11 -13.11 7.93 8.54
CA HIS A 11 -14.39 8.34 9.13
C HIS A 11 -14.96 9.68 8.60
N ARG A 12 -14.55 10.15 7.41
CA ARG A 12 -15.08 11.38 6.79
C ARG A 12 -15.84 11.08 5.50
N THR A 13 -16.68 12.00 5.05
CA THR A 13 -17.63 11.93 3.91
C THR A 13 -17.28 10.94 2.78
N SER A 14 -18.29 10.22 2.25
CA SER A 14 -18.16 9.10 1.29
C SER A 14 -17.23 9.34 0.10
N ARG A 15 -17.25 10.54 -0.49
CA ARG A 15 -16.39 10.90 -1.63
C ARG A 15 -14.91 11.06 -1.28
N VAL A 16 -14.62 11.40 -0.01
CA VAL A 16 -13.24 11.46 0.52
C VAL A 16 -12.74 10.04 0.78
N GLN A 17 -13.60 9.15 1.29
CA GLN A 17 -13.27 7.74 1.52
C GLN A 17 -12.88 6.99 0.24
N GLU A 18 -13.54 7.24 -0.88
CA GLU A 18 -13.24 6.56 -2.15
C GLU A 18 -11.87 6.96 -2.72
N ARG A 19 -11.54 8.26 -2.70
CA ARG A 19 -10.21 8.75 -3.12
C ARG A 19 -9.10 8.26 -2.19
N GLU A 20 -9.37 8.19 -0.90
CA GLU A 20 -8.43 7.60 0.06
C GLU A 20 -8.21 6.12 -0.26
N LEU A 21 -9.27 5.34 -0.53
CA LEU A 21 -9.15 3.93 -0.89
C LEU A 21 -8.35 3.74 -2.20
N GLU A 22 -8.57 4.60 -3.19
CA GLU A 22 -7.83 4.62 -4.45
C GLU A 22 -6.33 4.92 -4.27
N LEU A 23 -6.00 5.91 -3.44
CA LEU A 23 -4.61 6.22 -3.10
C LEU A 23 -3.92 5.06 -2.39
N TRP A 24 -4.61 4.43 -1.43
CA TRP A 24 -4.06 3.30 -0.70
C TRP A 24 -3.88 2.05 -1.58
N SER A 25 -4.82 1.76 -2.48
CA SER A 25 -4.68 0.64 -3.41
C SER A 25 -3.55 0.89 -4.41
N SER A 26 -3.41 2.12 -4.91
CA SER A 26 -2.30 2.51 -5.78
C SER A 26 -0.95 2.37 -5.07
N LEU A 27 -0.87 2.78 -3.80
CA LEU A 27 0.32 2.61 -2.98
C LEU A 27 0.63 1.13 -2.74
N PHE A 28 -0.39 0.28 -2.51
CA PHE A 28 -0.24 -1.17 -2.41
C PHE A 28 0.37 -1.76 -3.68
N ALA A 29 -0.21 -1.44 -4.86
CA ALA A 29 0.27 -1.93 -6.15
C ALA A 29 1.74 -1.51 -6.41
N LEU A 30 2.06 -0.23 -6.23
CA LEU A 30 3.42 0.30 -6.41
C LEU A 30 4.43 -0.37 -5.48
N THR A 31 4.07 -0.53 -4.20
CA THR A 31 4.98 -1.13 -3.22
C THR A 31 5.20 -2.61 -3.50
N LYS A 32 4.14 -3.34 -3.91
CA LYS A 32 4.24 -4.74 -4.33
C LYS A 32 5.15 -4.91 -5.54
N GLN A 33 5.06 -4.03 -6.54
CA GLN A 33 5.97 -4.02 -7.69
C GLN A 33 7.42 -3.76 -7.28
N GLN A 34 7.65 -2.79 -6.39
CA GLN A 34 9.00 -2.44 -5.93
C GLN A 34 9.61 -3.51 -5.01
N GLN A 35 8.80 -4.27 -4.27
CA GLN A 35 9.27 -5.28 -3.31
C GLN A 35 10.21 -6.30 -3.95
N THR A 36 9.85 -6.83 -5.13
CA THR A 36 10.66 -7.84 -5.82
C THR A 36 12.03 -7.28 -6.21
N PHE A 37 12.05 -6.08 -6.78
CA PHE A 37 13.26 -5.38 -7.18
C PHE A 37 14.17 -5.08 -5.97
N VAL A 38 13.57 -4.54 -4.90
CA VAL A 38 14.30 -4.17 -3.69
C VAL A 38 14.87 -5.40 -2.98
N LYS A 39 14.13 -6.50 -2.90
CA LYS A 39 14.63 -7.76 -2.33
C LYS A 39 15.82 -8.33 -3.12
N ALA A 40 15.81 -8.21 -4.44
CA ALA A 40 16.92 -8.66 -5.28
C ALA A 40 18.18 -7.80 -5.10
N LEU A 41 18.02 -6.48 -4.93
CA LEU A 41 19.14 -5.55 -4.75
C LEU A 41 19.69 -5.46 -3.33
N GLN A 42 18.89 -5.78 -2.32
CA GLN A 42 19.26 -5.60 -0.92
C GLN A 42 20.59 -6.27 -0.53
N PRO A 43 20.92 -7.50 -0.96
CA PRO A 43 22.21 -8.12 -0.66
C PRO A 43 23.38 -7.31 -1.20
N VAL A 44 23.27 -6.86 -2.46
CA VAL A 44 24.30 -6.04 -3.13
C VAL A 44 24.46 -4.68 -2.43
N LEU A 45 23.35 -4.04 -2.07
CA LEU A 45 23.38 -2.77 -1.33
C LEU A 45 24.00 -2.94 0.07
N ALA A 46 23.80 -4.08 0.72
CA ALA A 46 24.39 -4.39 2.01
C ALA A 46 25.90 -4.64 1.91
N GLU A 47 26.34 -5.42 0.92
CA GLU A 47 27.76 -5.68 0.67
C GLU A 47 28.54 -4.39 0.38
N LEU A 48 27.94 -3.48 -0.39
CA LEU A 48 28.53 -2.19 -0.73
C LEU A 48 28.39 -1.12 0.36
N ASN A 49 27.75 -1.45 1.50
CA ASN A 49 27.34 -0.49 2.54
C ASN A 49 26.70 0.77 1.94
N ASN A 50 25.85 0.56 0.93
CA ASN A 50 25.34 1.62 0.08
C ASN A 50 24.28 2.45 0.83
N PRO A 51 24.27 3.79 0.72
CA PRO A 51 23.25 4.63 1.36
C PRO A 51 21.80 4.28 1.01
N LEU A 52 21.57 3.65 -0.15
CA LEU A 52 20.25 3.19 -0.59
C LEU A 52 19.73 1.99 0.22
N LEU A 53 20.56 1.33 1.03
CA LEU A 53 20.14 0.23 1.89
C LEU A 53 19.03 0.65 2.86
N GLN A 54 19.08 1.88 3.40
CA GLN A 54 17.99 2.40 4.25
C GLN A 54 16.68 2.54 3.48
N GLN A 55 16.71 3.02 2.24
CA GLN A 55 15.52 3.16 1.40
C GLN A 55 14.94 1.78 1.05
N SER A 56 15.80 0.82 0.74
CA SER A 56 15.42 -0.58 0.54
C SER A 56 14.66 -1.13 1.77
N ASN A 57 15.20 -0.94 2.97
CA ASN A 57 14.55 -1.37 4.20
C ASN A 57 13.19 -0.68 4.43
N GLN A 58 13.06 0.59 4.08
CA GLN A 58 11.81 1.34 4.18
C GLN A 58 10.74 0.79 3.23
N ILE A 59 11.10 0.46 1.99
CA ILE A 59 10.16 -0.11 1.01
C ILE A 59 9.67 -1.49 1.49
N ILE A 60 10.56 -2.34 2.01
CA ILE A 60 10.19 -3.65 2.59
C ILE A 60 9.26 -3.47 3.80
N ALA A 61 9.53 -2.48 4.67
CA ALA A 61 8.67 -2.19 5.81
C ALA A 61 7.28 -1.68 5.38
N LEU A 62 7.23 -0.82 4.36
CA LEU A 62 5.97 -0.33 3.78
C LEU A 62 5.13 -1.46 3.19
N ASP A 63 5.75 -2.38 2.42
CA ASP A 63 5.08 -3.57 1.89
C ASP A 63 4.45 -4.41 3.02
N SER A 64 5.20 -4.64 4.10
CA SER A 64 4.71 -5.39 5.25
C SER A 64 3.49 -4.73 5.92
N ILE A 65 3.51 -3.40 6.03
CA ILE A 65 2.40 -2.63 6.60
C ILE A 65 1.17 -2.69 5.68
N LEU A 66 1.38 -2.53 4.38
CA LEU A 66 0.31 -2.52 3.37
C LEU A 66 -0.39 -3.89 3.27
N ARG A 67 0.36 -5.00 3.30
CA ARG A 67 -0.21 -6.36 3.37
C ARG A 67 -1.05 -6.59 4.63
N LYS A 68 -0.63 -6.04 5.77
CA LYS A 68 -1.45 -6.10 7.02
C LYS A 68 -2.71 -5.25 6.92
N ALA A 69 -2.72 -4.23 6.08
CA ALA A 69 -3.87 -3.37 5.82
C ALA A 69 -4.74 -3.84 4.65
N GLU A 70 -4.28 -4.81 3.84
CA GLU A 70 -5.00 -5.36 2.68
C GLU A 70 -6.38 -5.87 3.04
N GLY A 71 -6.51 -6.63 4.14
CA GLY A 71 -7.82 -7.09 4.62
C GLY A 71 -8.78 -5.95 4.98
N VAL A 72 -8.24 -4.82 5.46
CA VAL A 72 -9.04 -3.62 5.75
C VAL A 72 -9.44 -2.91 4.46
N LEU A 73 -8.55 -2.85 3.46
CA LEU A 73 -8.84 -2.32 2.12
C LEU A 73 -9.95 -3.11 1.44
N LEU A 74 -9.85 -4.44 1.44
CA LEU A 74 -10.86 -5.35 0.89
C LEU A 74 -12.21 -5.18 1.61
N SER A 75 -12.23 -5.11 2.94
CA SER A 75 -13.47 -4.92 3.70
C SER A 75 -14.19 -3.59 3.40
N LYS A 76 -13.47 -2.60 2.89
CA LYS A 76 -14.00 -1.26 2.56
C LYS A 76 -14.37 -1.14 1.09
N LEU A 77 -13.83 -2.00 0.23
CA LEU A 77 -14.17 -2.06 -1.19
C LEU A 77 -15.68 -2.28 -1.42
N ASP A 78 -16.32 -3.07 -0.55
CA ASP A 78 -17.76 -3.33 -0.62
C ASP A 78 -18.63 -2.13 -0.25
N THR A 79 -18.04 -1.10 0.36
CA THR A 79 -18.73 0.16 0.71
C THR A 79 -18.69 1.20 -0.41
N ILE A 80 -17.91 0.96 -1.47
CA ILE A 80 -17.81 1.85 -2.63
C ILE A 80 -19.01 1.65 -3.54
N GLN A 81 -19.69 2.76 -3.87
CA GLN A 81 -20.83 2.75 -4.77
C GLN A 81 -20.45 3.02 -6.24
N HIS A 82 -19.31 3.69 -6.48
CA HIS A 82 -18.83 4.00 -7.82
C HIS A 82 -18.12 2.80 -8.47
N SER A 83 -18.77 2.19 -9.47
CA SER A 83 -18.31 0.96 -10.12
C SER A 83 -16.93 1.06 -10.79
N GLN A 84 -16.61 2.21 -11.41
CA GLN A 84 -15.30 2.44 -12.04
C GLN A 84 -14.16 2.49 -11.02
N ILE A 85 -14.37 3.20 -9.90
CA ILE A 85 -13.39 3.31 -8.82
C ILE A 85 -13.21 1.94 -8.15
N LYS A 86 -14.32 1.22 -7.91
CA LYS A 86 -14.29 -0.13 -7.37
C LYS A 86 -13.43 -1.07 -8.24
N HIS A 87 -13.65 -1.09 -9.55
CA HIS A 87 -12.86 -1.90 -10.48
C HIS A 87 -11.37 -1.52 -10.46
N GLN A 88 -11.03 -0.22 -10.48
CA GLN A 88 -9.63 0.21 -10.45
C GLN A 88 -8.91 -0.28 -9.18
N ILE A 89 -9.61 -0.25 -8.05
CA ILE A 89 -9.07 -0.69 -6.76
C ILE A 89 -8.90 -2.22 -6.75
N GLU A 90 -9.83 -2.97 -7.32
CA GLU A 90 -9.71 -4.43 -7.48
C GLU A 90 -8.47 -4.80 -8.30
N GLU A 91 -8.20 -4.11 -9.42
CA GLU A 91 -6.99 -4.34 -10.21
C GLU A 91 -5.71 -4.05 -9.42
N ASN A 92 -5.70 -2.97 -8.64
CA ASN A 92 -4.54 -2.61 -7.82
C ASN A 92 -4.25 -3.61 -6.69
N LEU A 93 -5.25 -4.38 -6.25
CA LEU A 93 -5.14 -5.37 -5.18
C LEU A 93 -4.80 -6.79 -5.69
N LYS A 94 -4.90 -7.06 -7.00
CA LYS A 94 -4.48 -8.34 -7.61
C LYS A 94 -2.96 -8.53 -7.54
#